data_AF-A0A8T3M5I5-F1
#
_entry.id   AF-A0A8T3M5I5-F1
#
_cell.length_a   1.000
_cell.length_b   1.000
_cell.length_c   1.000
_cell.angle_alpha   90.00
_cell.angle_beta   90.00
_cell.angle_gamma   90.00
#
_symmetry.space_group_name_H-M   'P 1'
#
loop_
_entity.id
_entity.type
_entity.pdbx_description
1 polymer ?
#
loop_
_entity_poly.entity_id
_entity_poly.type
_entity_poly.pdbx_seq_one_letter_code
_entity_poly.pdbx_strand_id
1 'polypeptide(L)'
;LAQYRALAAFAQFASDLDKATRDQLTRGEKLSEIVKQPQYQPLPVEKQVVILYAATTGKLDDVPTPKVREFETQFYRFLETERPKILQELGESNALTDEISAALDEAIERFRVEVFGMDAVKAAPKPESAPTEGSISASPAPPVTPEAVETAEANAEEDAAAQAKKDAAESADAATEITEQPDTTGDGKPA
;
A
#
# COMPACT_ATOMS: atom_id res chain seq x y z
N LEU A 1 4.24 5.28 3.65
CA LEU A 1 3.82 6.22 4.73
C LEU A 1 4.46 5.94 6.09
N ALA A 2 4.61 4.69 6.53
CA ALA A 2 5.27 4.38 7.80
C ALA A 2 6.71 4.94 7.88
N GLN A 3 7.49 4.73 6.81
CA GLN A 3 8.84 5.28 6.66
C GLN A 3 8.85 6.82 6.73
N TYR A 4 7.90 7.49 6.07
CA TYR A 4 7.74 8.95 6.16
C TYR A 4 7.52 9.40 7.60
N ARG A 5 6.66 8.74 8.38
CA ARG A 5 6.39 9.14 9.77
C ARG A 5 7.64 8.99 10.65
N ALA A 6 8.41 7.92 10.44
CA ALA A 6 9.69 7.74 11.11
C ALA A 6 10.67 8.86 10.73
N LEU A 7 10.86 9.12 9.43
CA LEU A 7 11.73 10.19 8.93
C LEU A 7 11.29 11.58 9.39
N ALA A 8 10.00 11.87 9.44
CA ALA A 8 9.46 13.14 9.91
C ALA A 8 9.76 13.37 11.39
N ALA A 9 9.71 12.33 12.23
CA ALA A 9 10.10 12.42 13.62
C ALA A 9 11.61 12.67 13.79
N PHE A 10 12.47 12.04 12.97
CA PHE A 10 13.92 12.30 12.98
C PHE A 10 14.28 13.70 12.46
N ALA A 11 13.58 14.16 11.43
CA ALA A 11 13.77 15.47 10.82
C ALA A 11 13.52 16.64 11.78
N GLN A 12 12.72 16.44 12.84
CA GLN A 12 12.52 17.45 13.89
C GLN A 12 13.79 17.72 14.72
N PHE A 13 14.74 16.78 14.71
CA PHE A 13 15.99 16.86 15.47
C PHE A 13 17.22 17.14 14.60
N ALA A 14 17.07 17.12 13.27
CA ALA A 14 18.14 17.40 12.32
C ALA A 14 18.09 18.87 11.87
N SER A 15 19.21 19.59 11.98
CA SER A 15 19.31 20.99 11.56
C SER A 15 19.55 21.19 10.07
N ASP A 16 20.12 20.19 9.40
CA ASP A 16 20.28 20.18 7.95
C ASP A 16 19.85 18.82 7.39
N LEU A 17 18.99 18.89 6.38
CA LEU A 17 18.44 17.75 5.67
C LEU A 17 18.93 17.84 4.24
N ASP A 18 19.45 16.75 3.70
CA ASP A 18 19.80 16.66 2.29
C ASP A 18 18.55 16.76 1.41
N LYS A 19 18.74 17.08 0.13
CA LYS A 19 17.64 17.32 -0.81
C LYS A 19 16.74 16.09 -0.97
N ALA A 20 17.30 14.87 -0.99
CA ALA A 20 16.50 13.67 -1.17
C ALA A 20 15.59 13.43 0.04
N THR A 21 16.09 13.66 1.26
CA THR A 21 15.27 13.58 2.47
C THR A 21 14.16 14.64 2.50
N ARG A 22 14.44 15.88 2.07
CA ARG A 22 13.40 16.94 1.95
C ARG A 22 12.31 16.57 0.93
N ASP A 23 12.71 16.02 -0.21
CA ASP A 23 11.77 15.59 -1.26
C ASP A 23 10.88 14.44 -0.73
N GLN A 24 11.44 13.48 0.03
CA GLN A 24 10.68 12.40 0.68
C GLN A 24 9.71 12.91 1.75
N LEU A 25 10.12 13.86 2.58
CA LEU A 25 9.27 14.48 3.60
C LEU A 25 8.11 15.24 2.94
N THR A 26 8.40 16.02 1.90
CA THR A 26 7.39 16.77 1.15
C THR A 26 6.35 15.81 0.58
N ARG A 27 6.79 14.74 -0.09
CA ARG A 27 5.88 13.76 -0.67
C ARG A 27 5.02 13.06 0.38
N GLY A 28 5.64 12.67 1.51
CA GLY A 28 4.92 12.04 2.61
C GLY A 28 3.89 12.96 3.27
N GLU A 29 4.19 14.26 3.36
CA GLU A 29 3.25 15.29 3.81
C GLU A 29 2.05 15.38 2.87
N LYS A 30 2.27 15.50 1.55
CA LYS A 30 1.17 15.53 0.57
C LYS A 30 0.31 14.27 0.64
N LEU A 31 0.95 13.10 0.68
CA LEU A 31 0.26 11.82 0.70
C LEU A 31 -0.54 11.65 2.00
N SER A 32 -0.08 12.23 3.11
CA SER A 32 -0.84 12.28 4.36
C SER A 32 -2.07 13.19 4.29
N GLU A 33 -2.04 14.28 3.50
CA GLU A 33 -3.20 15.14 3.28
C GLU A 33 -4.22 14.49 2.35
N ILE A 34 -3.77 13.84 1.28
CA ILE A 34 -4.63 13.19 0.26
C ILE A 34 -5.49 12.08 0.84
N VAL A 35 -4.94 11.32 1.79
CA VAL A 35 -5.66 10.22 2.44
C VAL A 35 -6.76 10.74 3.40
N LYS A 36 -6.80 12.05 3.70
CA LYS A 36 -7.86 12.62 4.56
C LYS A 36 -9.16 12.81 3.78
N GLN A 37 -10.03 11.83 3.86
CA GLN A 37 -11.36 11.90 3.24
C GLN A 37 -12.38 12.63 4.12
N PRO A 38 -13.24 13.50 3.56
CA PRO A 38 -14.38 14.06 4.27
C PRO A 38 -15.43 12.99 4.57
N GLN A 39 -16.16 13.17 5.67
CA GLN A 39 -17.20 12.23 6.09
C GLN A 39 -18.35 12.20 5.07
N TYR A 40 -18.91 11.01 4.82
CA TYR A 40 -20.06 10.77 3.92
C TYR A 40 -19.84 11.10 2.44
N GLN A 41 -18.60 11.24 1.99
CA GLN A 41 -18.26 11.44 0.58
C GLN A 41 -17.35 10.31 0.10
N PRO A 42 -17.91 9.10 -0.17
CA PRO A 42 -17.11 8.03 -0.73
C PRO A 42 -16.60 8.42 -2.12
N LEU A 43 -15.31 8.23 -2.35
CA LEU A 43 -14.70 8.44 -3.67
C LEU A 43 -14.74 7.13 -4.47
N PRO A 44 -15.06 7.17 -5.77
CA PRO A 44 -14.97 6.00 -6.63
C PRO A 44 -13.49 5.60 -6.83
N VAL A 45 -13.23 4.30 -7.04
CA VAL A 45 -11.88 3.71 -7.02
C VAL A 45 -10.97 4.35 -8.05
N GLU A 46 -11.52 4.66 -9.23
CA GLU A 46 -10.80 5.27 -10.35
C GLU A 46 -10.23 6.64 -9.93
N LYS A 47 -11.01 7.46 -9.24
CA LYS A 47 -10.54 8.76 -8.72
C LYS A 47 -9.51 8.60 -7.62
N GLN A 48 -9.65 7.58 -6.76
CA GLN A 48 -8.66 7.30 -5.71
C GLN A 48 -7.31 6.88 -6.32
N VAL A 49 -7.33 6.00 -7.32
CA VAL A 49 -6.12 5.54 -8.01
C VAL A 49 -5.41 6.70 -8.70
N VAL A 50 -6.16 7.57 -9.38
CA VAL A 50 -5.61 8.72 -10.10
C VAL A 50 -4.89 9.70 -9.15
N ILE A 51 -5.49 10.05 -8.00
CA ILE A 51 -4.82 10.96 -7.06
C ILE A 51 -3.60 10.31 -6.38
N LEU A 52 -3.68 9.03 -6.06
CA LEU A 52 -2.56 8.28 -5.48
C LEU A 52 -1.41 8.15 -6.48
N TYR A 53 -1.71 7.99 -7.77
CA TYR A 53 -0.71 8.01 -8.83
C TYR A 53 0.02 9.35 -8.89
N ALA A 54 -0.71 10.47 -8.88
CA ALA A 54 -0.12 11.81 -8.87
C ALA A 54 0.78 12.06 -7.63
N ALA A 55 0.36 11.57 -6.47
CA ALA A 55 1.11 11.67 -5.21
C ALA A 55 2.39 10.81 -5.20
N THR A 56 2.31 9.59 -5.70
CA THR A 56 3.43 8.62 -5.67
C THR A 56 4.48 8.93 -6.73
N THR A 57 4.10 9.55 -7.85
CA THR A 57 5.03 9.95 -8.92
C THR A 57 5.75 11.27 -8.64
N GLY A 58 5.25 12.09 -7.70
CA GLY A 58 5.85 13.38 -7.33
C GLY A 58 5.31 14.57 -8.11
N LYS A 59 4.23 14.38 -8.88
CA LYS A 59 3.62 15.46 -9.66
C LYS A 59 2.95 16.52 -8.76
N LEU A 60 2.79 16.23 -7.48
CA LEU A 60 2.24 17.12 -6.44
C LEU A 60 3.30 17.81 -5.57
N ASP A 61 4.60 17.55 -5.80
CA ASP A 61 5.67 18.09 -4.95
C ASP A 61 5.73 19.63 -5.01
N ASP A 62 5.32 20.22 -6.14
CA ASP A 62 5.29 21.68 -6.35
C ASP A 62 4.02 22.36 -5.78
N VAL A 63 3.01 21.58 -5.36
CA VAL A 63 1.74 22.10 -4.85
C VAL A 63 1.86 22.39 -3.34
N PRO A 64 1.57 23.62 -2.87
CA PRO A 64 1.57 23.92 -1.44
C PRO A 64 0.60 23.01 -0.67
N THR A 65 0.99 22.51 0.50
CA THR A 65 0.19 21.59 1.34
C THR A 65 -1.26 22.06 1.54
N PRO A 66 -1.55 23.34 1.88
CA PRO A 66 -2.94 23.78 2.06
C PRO A 66 -3.78 23.76 0.79
N LYS A 67 -3.15 23.75 -0.40
CA LYS A 67 -3.83 23.73 -1.71
C LYS A 67 -4.02 22.32 -2.27
N VAL A 68 -3.53 21.28 -1.60
CA VAL A 68 -3.62 19.89 -2.10
C VAL A 68 -5.07 19.44 -2.25
N ARG A 69 -5.95 19.78 -1.30
CA ARG A 69 -7.38 19.44 -1.41
C ARG A 69 -8.12 20.17 -2.52
N GLU A 70 -7.73 21.43 -2.75
CA GLU A 70 -8.25 22.21 -3.86
C GLU A 70 -7.80 21.60 -5.19
N PHE A 71 -6.52 21.21 -5.27
CA PHE A 71 -5.96 20.47 -6.41
C PHE A 71 -6.76 19.19 -6.68
N GLU A 72 -6.99 18.35 -5.67
CA GLU A 72 -7.77 17.11 -5.81
C GLU A 72 -9.15 17.37 -6.42
N THR A 73 -9.89 18.29 -5.81
CA THR A 73 -11.28 18.58 -6.21
C THR A 73 -11.34 19.11 -7.64
N GLN A 74 -10.43 20.01 -7.99
CA GLN A 74 -10.35 20.59 -9.33
C GLN A 74 -9.85 19.57 -10.36
N PHE A 75 -8.89 18.73 -9.99
CA PHE A 75 -8.36 17.69 -10.86
C PHE A 75 -9.40 16.63 -11.19
N TYR A 76 -10.23 16.22 -10.22
CA TYR A 76 -11.36 15.33 -10.49
C TYR A 76 -12.34 15.93 -11.49
N ARG A 77 -12.68 17.21 -11.35
CA ARG A 77 -13.57 17.91 -12.30
C ARG A 77 -12.95 18.00 -13.70
N PHE A 78 -11.65 18.25 -13.76
CA PHE A 78 -10.91 18.29 -15.02
C PHE A 78 -10.97 16.93 -15.73
N LEU A 79 -10.70 15.84 -15.02
CA LEU A 79 -10.77 14.49 -15.60
C LEU A 79 -12.17 14.11 -16.06
N GLU A 80 -13.21 14.47 -15.29
CA GLU A 80 -14.61 14.23 -15.67
C GLU A 80 -15.02 15.01 -16.93
N THR A 81 -14.46 16.20 -17.13
CA THR A 81 -14.86 17.10 -18.24
C THR A 81 -14.04 16.85 -19.50
N GLU A 82 -12.72 16.80 -19.37
CA GLU A 82 -11.78 16.79 -20.50
C GLU A 82 -11.35 15.38 -20.89
N ARG A 83 -11.21 14.46 -19.92
CA ARG A 83 -10.65 13.12 -20.13
C ARG A 83 -11.45 12.00 -19.44
N PRO A 84 -12.78 11.91 -19.64
CA PRO A 84 -13.60 10.90 -18.99
C PRO A 84 -13.22 9.46 -19.39
N LYS A 85 -12.61 9.29 -20.57
CA LYS A 85 -12.11 8.00 -21.06
C LYS A 85 -11.09 7.36 -20.13
N ILE A 86 -10.20 8.15 -19.52
CA ILE A 86 -9.20 7.64 -18.58
C ILE A 86 -9.89 6.98 -17.38
N LEU A 87 -10.95 7.62 -16.86
CA LEU A 87 -11.71 7.06 -15.74
C LEU A 87 -12.49 5.80 -16.14
N GLN A 88 -13.03 5.76 -17.36
CA GLN A 88 -13.75 4.58 -17.88
C GLN A 88 -12.81 3.39 -18.08
N GLU A 89 -11.69 3.60 -18.77
CA GLU A 89 -10.68 2.57 -19.01
C GLU A 89 -10.11 2.03 -17.70
N LEU A 90 -9.92 2.89 -16.70
CA LEU A 90 -9.43 2.47 -15.39
C LEU A 90 -10.46 1.63 -14.62
N GLY A 91 -11.76 1.96 -14.71
CA GLY A 91 -12.83 1.16 -14.12
C GLY A 91 -13.04 -0.20 -14.79
N GLU A 92 -12.82 -0.27 -16.11
CA GLU A 92 -12.95 -1.52 -16.89
C GLU A 92 -11.71 -2.42 -16.73
N SER A 93 -10.52 -1.87 -16.94
CA SER A 93 -9.27 -2.64 -16.91
C SER A 93 -8.83 -3.00 -15.48
N ASN A 94 -9.22 -2.20 -14.48
CA ASN A 94 -8.74 -2.30 -13.10
C ASN A 94 -7.20 -2.34 -12.99
N ALA A 95 -6.49 -1.85 -14.01
CA ALA A 95 -5.06 -1.91 -14.12
C ALA A 95 -4.52 -0.57 -14.64
N LEU A 96 -3.42 -0.11 -14.05
CA LEU A 96 -2.65 1.01 -14.59
C LEU A 96 -1.72 0.47 -15.67
N THR A 97 -2.21 0.40 -16.91
CA THR A 97 -1.37 0.10 -18.08
C THR A 97 -0.45 1.29 -18.39
N ASP A 98 0.63 1.02 -19.13
CA ASP A 98 1.57 2.08 -19.54
C ASP A 98 0.87 3.19 -20.34
N GLU A 99 -0.11 2.82 -21.18
CA GLU A 99 -0.93 3.75 -21.97
C GLU A 99 -1.76 4.69 -21.07
N ILE A 100 -2.45 4.13 -20.06
CA ILE A 100 -3.25 4.91 -19.10
C ILE A 100 -2.32 5.83 -18.30
N SER A 101 -1.16 5.33 -17.87
CA SER A 101 -0.19 6.11 -17.10
C SER A 101 0.36 7.30 -17.90
N ALA A 102 0.65 7.12 -19.19
CA ALA A 102 1.11 8.19 -20.07
C ALA A 102 0.01 9.23 -20.31
N ALA A 103 -1.23 8.79 -20.53
CA ALA A 103 -2.38 9.68 -20.66
C ALA A 103 -2.64 10.48 -19.37
N LEU A 104 -2.45 9.85 -18.21
CA LEU A 104 -2.53 10.50 -16.91
C LEU A 104 -1.43 11.54 -16.72
N ASP A 105 -0.19 11.24 -17.08
CA ASP A 105 0.92 12.18 -17.00
C ASP A 105 0.65 13.43 -17.86
N GLU A 106 0.19 13.25 -19.10
CA GLU A 106 -0.21 14.36 -19.97
C GLU A 106 -1.36 15.19 -19.35
N ALA A 107 -2.38 14.52 -18.81
CA ALA A 107 -3.52 15.18 -18.19
C ALA A 107 -3.11 15.99 -16.94
N ILE A 108 -2.22 15.44 -16.11
CA ILE A 108 -1.72 16.13 -14.92
C ILE A 108 -0.88 17.34 -15.31
N GLU A 109 0.03 17.20 -16.27
CA GLU A 109 0.87 18.31 -16.75
C GLU A 109 0.04 19.44 -17.34
N ARG A 110 -0.95 19.09 -18.17
CA ARG A 110 -1.89 20.06 -18.72
C ARG A 110 -2.68 20.78 -17.62
N PHE A 111 -3.24 20.03 -16.68
CA PHE A 111 -3.98 20.61 -15.56
C PHE A 111 -3.13 21.56 -14.72
N ARG A 112 -1.86 21.19 -14.47
CA ARG A 112 -0.92 22.05 -13.72
C ARG A 112 -0.64 23.38 -14.41
N VAL A 113 -0.52 23.38 -15.73
CA VAL A 113 -0.29 24.60 -16.53
C VAL A 113 -1.57 25.44 -16.61
N GLU A 114 -2.69 24.84 -16.99
CA GLU A 114 -3.94 25.56 -17.27
C GLU A 114 -4.60 26.11 -16.00
N VAL A 115 -4.55 25.38 -14.89
CA VAL A 115 -5.33 25.68 -13.69
C VAL A 115 -4.48 26.24 -12.56
N PHE A 116 -3.27 25.71 -12.38
CA PHE A 116 -2.36 26.16 -11.32
C PHE A 116 -1.31 27.16 -11.80
N GLY A 117 -1.21 27.43 -13.12
CA GLY A 117 -0.26 28.39 -13.68
C GLY A 117 1.19 28.04 -13.36
N MET A 118 1.48 26.76 -13.14
CA MET A 118 2.81 26.27 -12.79
C MET A 118 3.53 25.84 -14.07
N ASP A 119 4.40 26.71 -14.58
CA ASP A 119 5.30 26.35 -15.68
C ASP A 119 6.21 25.19 -15.27
N ALA A 120 6.46 24.28 -16.22
CA ALA A 120 7.18 23.02 -16.08
C ALA A 120 8.69 23.15 -15.74
N VAL A 121 9.10 24.15 -14.97
CA VAL A 121 10.50 24.35 -14.56
C VAL A 121 10.81 23.56 -13.29
N LYS A 122 10.49 22.25 -13.28
CA LYS A 122 11.17 21.24 -12.45
C LYS A 122 10.84 19.77 -12.80
N ALA A 123 10.75 19.42 -14.08
CA ALA A 123 11.07 18.06 -14.53
C ALA A 123 12.55 18.06 -14.96
N ALA A 124 13.45 17.14 -14.63
CA ALA A 124 13.49 15.88 -13.91
C ALA A 124 14.98 15.70 -13.46
N PRO A 125 15.45 14.58 -12.86
CA PRO A 125 15.44 13.27 -13.53
C PRO A 125 15.01 12.08 -12.65
N LYS A 126 14.22 11.18 -13.24
CA LYS A 126 14.16 9.74 -12.96
C LYS A 126 15.04 9.02 -14.02
N PRO A 127 15.36 7.72 -13.92
CA PRO A 127 16.17 7.02 -12.92
C PRO A 127 17.25 6.14 -13.60
N GLU A 128 18.55 6.33 -13.35
CA GLU A 128 19.56 5.38 -13.88
C GLU A 128 20.80 5.26 -12.98
N SER A 129 21.27 4.01 -12.89
CA SER A 129 22.52 3.49 -12.29
C SER A 129 22.50 3.04 -10.82
N ALA A 130 22.15 1.76 -10.62
CA ALA A 130 23.10 0.87 -9.95
C ALA A 130 23.90 0.14 -11.06
N PRO A 131 25.10 -0.42 -10.83
CA PRO A 131 26.01 -0.37 -9.67
C PRO A 131 27.40 0.19 -10.04
N THR A 132 28.29 0.47 -9.08
CA THR A 132 29.71 0.02 -9.09
C THR A 132 30.35 0.36 -7.74
N GLU A 133 31.03 -0.65 -7.20
CA GLU A 133 31.75 -0.73 -5.95
C GLU A 133 32.92 0.26 -5.84
N GLY A 134 33.31 0.57 -4.60
CA GLY A 134 34.74 0.65 -4.27
C GLY A 134 35.23 1.90 -3.55
N SER A 135 35.44 1.73 -2.24
CA SER A 135 36.67 2.14 -1.51
C SER A 135 36.83 3.64 -1.19
N ILE A 136 37.06 4.14 0.02
CA ILE A 136 37.40 3.68 1.39
C ILE A 136 37.25 4.94 2.29
N SER A 137 36.88 4.89 3.57
CA SER A 137 37.80 4.65 4.72
C SER A 137 36.95 4.72 6.01
N ALA A 138 36.62 3.60 6.66
CA ALA A 138 37.22 3.08 7.93
C ALA A 138 37.30 4.14 9.07
N SER A 139 36.78 3.99 10.30
CA SER A 139 36.47 2.83 11.18
C SER A 139 35.91 3.38 12.54
N PRO A 140 35.51 2.62 13.60
CA PRO A 140 34.47 1.57 13.71
C PRO A 140 33.54 1.63 14.98
N ALA A 141 32.45 0.84 14.90
CA ALA A 141 31.70 0.11 15.97
C ALA A 141 30.53 0.77 16.75
N PRO A 142 29.51 0.01 17.24
CA PRO A 142 29.03 -1.34 16.87
C PRO A 142 27.58 -1.36 16.29
N PRO A 143 27.14 -2.49 15.69
CA PRO A 143 25.82 -2.62 15.06
C PRO A 143 24.73 -3.01 16.06
N VAL A 144 23.55 -2.39 15.95
CA VAL A 144 22.29 -2.93 16.48
C VAL A 144 21.50 -3.49 15.31
N THR A 145 21.50 -4.81 15.18
CA THR A 145 20.60 -5.53 14.28
C THR A 145 19.16 -5.44 14.79
N PRO A 146 18.21 -5.17 13.89
CA PRO A 146 17.03 -6.02 13.83
C PRO A 146 16.97 -6.68 12.46
N GLU A 147 17.43 -7.93 12.43
CA GLU A 147 17.17 -8.89 11.36
C GLU A 147 15.72 -9.37 11.49
N ALA A 148 15.09 -9.63 10.34
CA ALA A 148 13.70 -10.09 10.12
C ALA A 148 12.60 -9.02 10.21
N VAL A 149 12.12 -8.55 9.04
CA VAL A 149 10.78 -8.84 8.49
C VAL A 149 10.73 -8.39 7.02
N GLU A 150 11.15 -9.25 6.09
CA GLU A 150 10.66 -9.42 4.71
C GLU A 150 11.41 -10.68 4.21
N THR A 151 10.80 -11.78 3.79
CA THR A 151 9.90 -11.95 2.65
C THR A 151 9.37 -13.39 2.62
N ALA A 152 8.27 -13.55 1.89
CA ALA A 152 7.82 -14.76 1.18
C ALA A 152 6.82 -15.69 1.89
N GLU A 153 5.56 -15.24 1.89
CA GLU A 153 4.50 -16.04 1.26
C GLU A 153 4.94 -16.43 -0.16
N ALA A 154 4.97 -17.74 -0.46
CA ALA A 154 4.20 -18.34 -1.57
C ALA A 154 4.59 -19.81 -1.79
N ASN A 155 3.54 -20.64 -1.90
CA ASN A 155 3.48 -22.03 -2.36
C ASN A 155 3.83 -23.08 -1.29
N ALA A 156 2.84 -23.57 -0.55
CA ALA A 156 1.83 -24.56 -0.96
C ALA A 156 2.37 -25.99 -0.96
N GLU A 157 1.53 -26.85 -0.38
CA GLU A 157 1.61 -28.31 -0.24
C GLU A 157 2.48 -28.87 0.90
N GLU A 158 1.81 -29.71 1.70
CA GLU A 158 2.36 -30.71 2.62
C GLU A 158 2.66 -30.33 4.08
N ASP A 159 1.71 -29.72 4.82
CA ASP A 159 1.72 -29.88 6.30
C ASP A 159 0.33 -29.87 6.97
N ALA A 160 -0.76 -29.96 6.19
CA ALA A 160 -2.11 -30.06 6.76
C ALA A 160 -2.49 -31.48 7.23
N ALA A 161 -1.59 -32.47 7.16
CA ALA A 161 -1.90 -33.89 7.41
C ALA A 161 -1.19 -34.52 8.62
N ALA A 162 -0.25 -33.83 9.29
CA ALA A 162 0.58 -34.45 10.32
C ALA A 162 0.12 -34.16 11.77
N GLN A 163 -0.56 -33.05 12.03
CA GLN A 163 -0.94 -32.67 13.40
C GLN A 163 -2.27 -33.28 13.89
N ALA A 164 -3.08 -33.86 13.00
CA ALA A 164 -4.35 -34.50 13.36
C ALA A 164 -4.22 -35.98 13.79
N LYS A 165 -3.01 -36.55 13.81
CA LYS A 165 -2.78 -37.98 14.14
C LYS A 165 -2.06 -38.25 15.45
N LYS A 166 -1.64 -37.22 16.19
CA LYS A 166 -0.94 -37.43 17.48
C LYS A 166 -1.84 -37.28 18.70
N ASP A 167 -2.90 -36.47 18.63
CA ASP A 167 -3.84 -36.28 19.75
C ASP A 167 -5.04 -37.25 19.74
N ALA A 168 -5.17 -38.11 18.73
CA ALA A 168 -6.23 -39.13 18.65
C ALA A 168 -5.79 -40.53 19.13
N ALA A 169 -4.50 -40.73 19.44
CA ALA A 169 -3.94 -42.04 19.78
C ALA A 169 -3.71 -42.25 21.30
N GLU A 170 -3.93 -41.25 22.14
CA GLU A 170 -3.66 -41.30 23.59
C GLU A 170 -4.91 -41.06 24.46
N SER A 171 -6.10 -41.34 23.92
CA SER A 171 -7.34 -41.38 24.72
C SER A 171 -8.30 -42.53 24.37
N ALA A 172 -7.84 -43.52 23.60
CA ALA A 172 -8.64 -44.68 23.20
C ALA A 172 -8.27 -45.99 23.92
N ASP A 173 -7.25 -45.99 24.78
CA ASP A 173 -6.80 -47.17 25.55
C ASP A 173 -7.52 -47.34 26.90
N ALA A 174 -8.66 -46.67 27.12
CA ALA A 174 -9.36 -46.68 28.41
C ALA A 174 -10.85 -47.08 28.35
N ALA A 175 -11.35 -47.63 27.24
CA ALA A 175 -12.78 -47.98 27.13
C ALA A 175 -13.11 -49.32 26.43
N THR A 176 -12.17 -50.27 26.35
CA THR A 176 -12.47 -51.62 25.82
C THR A 176 -12.18 -52.73 26.83
N GLU A 177 -12.73 -52.61 28.04
CA GLU A 177 -12.94 -53.75 28.90
C GLU A 177 -14.26 -53.57 29.66
N ILE A 178 -15.02 -54.66 29.79
CA ILE A 178 -16.31 -54.84 30.49
C ILE A 178 -17.54 -54.87 29.56
N THR A 179 -17.79 -56.10 29.08
CA THR A 179 -19.08 -56.81 29.14
C THR A 179 -20.13 -56.41 28.10
N GLU A 180 -20.23 -57.11 26.97
CA GLU A 180 -20.87 -58.43 26.81
C GLU A 180 -22.38 -58.43 27.15
N GLN A 181 -23.15 -58.58 26.08
CA GLN A 181 -24.47 -59.18 25.95
C GLN A 181 -25.72 -58.31 25.80
N PRO A 182 -26.65 -58.75 24.93
CA PRO A 182 -27.70 -57.92 24.38
C PRO A 182 -29.08 -58.30 24.93
N ASP A 183 -30.06 -57.52 24.47
CA ASP A 183 -31.34 -58.01 23.95
C ASP A 183 -32.58 -57.70 24.79
N THR A 184 -33.63 -57.47 24.00
CA THR A 184 -35.06 -57.58 24.29
C THR A 184 -35.79 -56.36 24.87
N THR A 185 -36.54 -55.76 23.96
CA THR A 185 -38.01 -55.76 24.03
C THR A 185 -38.67 -54.79 25.02
N GLY A 186 -39.45 -53.89 24.41
CA GLY A 186 -40.88 -53.87 24.74
C GLY A 186 -41.37 -52.59 25.36
N ASP A 187 -42.41 -52.06 24.72
CA ASP A 187 -43.50 -51.28 25.32
C ASP A 187 -43.11 -49.96 26.00
N GLY A 188 -43.57 -48.80 25.53
CA GLY A 188 -44.95 -48.55 25.15
C GLY A 188 -45.54 -47.55 26.14
N LYS A 189 -46.23 -46.56 25.56
CA LYS A 189 -47.20 -45.63 26.16
C LYS A 189 -46.69 -44.23 26.56
N PRO A 190 -47.19 -43.18 25.89
CA PRO A 190 -47.20 -41.81 26.41
C PRO A 190 -48.44 -41.56 27.28
N ALA A 191 -48.30 -40.65 28.23
CA ALA A 191 -49.39 -39.94 28.90
C ALA A 191 -49.02 -38.46 29.01
#